data_AF-A0A3A5TFB3-F1
#
_entry.id   AF-A0A3A5TFB3-F1
#
_cell.length_a   1.000
_cell.length_b   1.000
_cell.length_c   1.000
_cell.angle_alpha   90.00
_cell.angle_beta   90.00
_cell.angle_gamma   90.00
#
_symmetry.space_group_name_H-M   'P 1'
#
loop_
_entity.id
_entity.type
_entity.pdbx_description
1 polymer ?
#
loop_
_entity_poly.entity_id
_entity_poly.type
_entity_poly.pdbx_seq_one_letter_code
_entity_poly.pdbx_strand_id
1 'polypeptide(L)'
;MEYLKLIEDKEGFVHWDGATEQEIEYAEQELGISFPLQYKTFLSQCGMCNWSDVCISGIAKDSEIISYPIIELTKEIQKQFQLSMDWIVLSYEVGEYLILYKIPVGNNLKDSSIWGADVYWEDDTPHMSKPVKLYDSFMDYFKEFLKYSETES
;
A
#
# COMPACT_ATOMS: atom_id res chain seq x y z
N MET A 1 6.42 -15.90 -7.58
CA MET A 1 6.30 -14.72 -8.46
C MET A 1 7.07 -13.62 -7.76
N GLU A 2 7.94 -12.93 -8.48
CA GLU A 2 8.87 -11.94 -7.91
C GLU A 2 8.43 -10.57 -8.40
N TYR A 3 8.00 -9.71 -7.47
CA TYR A 3 7.55 -8.34 -7.74
C TYR A 3 8.69 -7.50 -8.34
N LEU A 4 9.91 -7.62 -7.80
CA LEU A 4 11.06 -6.86 -8.28
C LEU A 4 11.35 -7.13 -9.76
N LYS A 5 11.34 -8.40 -10.19
CA LYS A 5 11.51 -8.78 -11.61
C LYS A 5 10.48 -8.19 -12.56
N LEU A 6 9.32 -7.78 -12.06
CA LEU A 6 8.27 -7.18 -12.88
C LEU A 6 8.47 -5.66 -13.10
N ILE A 7 9.36 -5.04 -12.32
CA ILE A 7 9.61 -3.58 -12.35
C ILE A 7 11.07 -3.21 -12.61
N GLU A 8 12.05 -4.08 -12.33
CA GLU A 8 13.48 -3.73 -12.35
C GLU A 8 13.99 -3.18 -13.69
N ASP A 9 13.42 -3.67 -14.80
CA ASP A 9 13.78 -3.24 -16.15
C ASP A 9 12.81 -2.21 -16.75
N LYS A 10 11.78 -1.77 -16.01
CA LYS A 10 10.77 -0.83 -16.49
C LYS A 10 11.18 0.61 -16.17
N GLU A 11 11.39 1.43 -17.21
CA GLU A 11 11.72 2.84 -17.06
C GLU A 11 10.64 3.61 -16.29
N GLY A 12 11.05 4.51 -15.39
CA GLY A 12 10.16 5.35 -14.59
C GLY A 12 9.65 4.72 -13.28
N PHE A 13 9.84 3.41 -13.06
CA PHE A 13 9.60 2.83 -11.74
C PHE A 13 10.75 3.16 -10.78
N VAL A 14 10.38 3.50 -9.56
CA VAL A 14 11.30 3.63 -8.43
C VAL A 14 10.84 2.66 -7.35
N HIS A 15 11.78 1.90 -6.80
CA HIS A 15 11.53 1.06 -5.63
C HIS A 15 12.61 1.31 -4.59
N TRP A 16 12.37 0.84 -3.38
CA TRP A 16 13.31 0.90 -2.28
C TRP A 16 13.98 -0.46 -2.07
N ASP A 17 14.95 -0.51 -1.16
CA ASP A 17 15.54 -1.77 -0.76
C ASP A 17 14.49 -2.65 -0.08
N GLY A 18 14.58 -3.95 -0.34
CA GLY A 18 13.72 -4.94 0.28
C GLY A 18 13.79 -4.90 1.82
N ALA A 19 12.63 -4.87 2.46
CA ALA A 19 12.52 -4.89 3.91
C ALA A 19 12.84 -6.28 4.47
N THR A 20 13.58 -6.29 5.57
CA THR A 20 13.86 -7.49 6.37
C THR A 20 12.61 -7.94 7.13
N GLU A 21 12.63 -9.17 7.63
CA GLU A 21 11.56 -9.70 8.47
C GLU A 21 11.34 -8.84 9.73
N GLN A 22 12.41 -8.36 10.38
CA GLN A 22 12.29 -7.51 11.57
C GLN A 22 11.64 -6.15 11.27
N GLU A 23 11.95 -5.55 10.12
CA GLU A 23 11.37 -4.27 9.70
C GLU A 23 9.87 -4.43 9.37
N ILE A 24 9.49 -5.56 8.77
CA ILE A 24 8.09 -5.92 8.51
C ILE A 24 7.35 -6.18 9.82
N GLU A 25 7.92 -6.95 10.74
CA GLU A 25 7.34 -7.24 12.06
C GLU A 25 7.12 -5.96 12.86
N TYR A 26 8.04 -5.00 12.80
CA TYR A 26 7.87 -3.70 13.42
C TYR A 26 6.64 -2.97 12.87
N ALA A 27 6.46 -2.94 11.55
CA ALA A 27 5.28 -2.33 10.94
C ALA A 27 3.97 -3.04 11.30
N GLU A 28 3.97 -4.38 11.34
CA GLU A 28 2.85 -5.20 11.80
C GLU A 28 2.47 -4.87 13.27
N GLN A 29 3.46 -4.73 14.15
CA GLN A 29 3.26 -4.38 15.56
C GLN A 29 2.68 -2.97 15.74
N GLU A 30 3.22 -1.99 15.02
CA GLU A 30 2.78 -0.59 15.10
C GLU A 30 1.35 -0.38 14.59
N LEU A 31 0.90 -1.23 13.67
CA LEU A 31 -0.45 -1.21 13.11
C LEU A 31 -1.41 -2.20 13.79
N GLY A 32 -0.89 -3.08 14.67
CA GLY A 32 -1.69 -4.08 15.38
C GLY A 32 -2.28 -5.16 14.46
N ILE A 33 -1.59 -5.50 13.38
CA ILE A 33 -2.11 -6.36 12.31
C ILE A 33 -1.03 -7.23 11.69
N SER A 34 -1.39 -8.45 11.27
CA SER A 34 -0.48 -9.32 10.52
C SER A 34 -0.70 -9.14 9.03
N PHE A 35 0.32 -8.65 8.33
CA PHE A 35 0.26 -8.46 6.89
C PHE A 35 0.14 -9.81 6.16
N PRO A 36 -0.69 -9.87 5.09
CA PRO A 36 -0.77 -11.07 4.27
C PRO A 36 0.56 -11.40 3.60
N LEU A 37 0.80 -12.70 3.35
CA LEU A 37 2.05 -13.20 2.75
C LEU A 37 2.40 -12.51 1.43
N GLN A 38 1.41 -12.22 0.57
CA GLN A 38 1.66 -11.50 -0.69
C GLN A 38 2.26 -10.11 -0.46
N TYR A 39 1.74 -9.37 0.52
CA TYR A 39 2.25 -8.04 0.83
C TYR A 39 3.63 -8.10 1.46
N LYS A 40 3.87 -9.03 2.38
CA LYS A 40 5.21 -9.25 2.95
C LYS A 40 6.24 -9.61 1.89
N THR A 41 5.84 -10.42 0.90
CA THR A 41 6.70 -10.76 -0.23
C THR A 41 7.03 -9.50 -1.04
N PHE A 42 6.04 -8.64 -1.31
CA PHE A 42 6.26 -7.35 -1.95
C PHE A 42 7.22 -6.45 -1.15
N LEU A 43 6.97 -6.24 0.14
CA LEU A 43 7.82 -5.43 1.02
C LEU A 43 9.26 -5.97 1.05
N SER A 44 9.42 -7.30 1.11
CA SER A 44 10.75 -7.93 1.14
C SER A 44 11.55 -7.81 -0.14
N GLN A 45 10.90 -7.52 -1.27
CA GLN A 45 11.54 -7.43 -2.57
C GLN A 45 11.70 -5.99 -3.04
N CYS A 46 10.74 -5.13 -2.73
CA CYS A 46 10.66 -3.78 -3.27
C CYS A 46 10.67 -2.70 -2.19
N GLY A 47 10.44 -3.03 -0.92
CA GLY A 47 10.23 -2.07 0.16
C GLY A 47 8.91 -1.30 0.01
N MET A 48 8.86 -0.45 -1.01
CA MET A 48 7.69 0.23 -1.55
C MET A 48 7.95 0.55 -3.04
N CYS A 49 6.92 0.92 -3.81
CA CYS A 49 7.09 1.22 -5.24
C CYS A 49 6.36 2.49 -5.64
N ASN A 50 7.00 3.28 -6.50
CA ASN A 50 6.42 4.44 -7.14
C ASN A 50 6.56 4.34 -8.65
N TRP A 51 5.58 4.92 -9.34
CA TRP A 51 5.66 5.26 -10.74
C TRP A 51 5.02 6.63 -10.93
N SER A 52 5.79 7.61 -11.40
CA SER A 52 5.38 9.02 -11.41
C SER A 52 4.87 9.46 -10.02
N ASP A 53 3.62 9.89 -9.93
CA ASP A 53 2.86 10.32 -8.76
C ASP A 53 2.06 9.20 -8.07
N VAL A 54 2.01 8.01 -8.68
CA VAL A 54 1.30 6.86 -8.11
C VAL A 54 2.25 6.03 -7.26
N CYS A 55 1.84 5.75 -6.02
CA CYS A 55 2.63 5.03 -5.02
C CYS A 55 1.87 3.81 -4.49
N ILE A 56 2.57 2.68 -4.35
CA ILE A 56 2.23 1.60 -3.43
C ILE A 56 3.11 1.78 -2.19
N SER A 57 2.51 2.31 -1.13
CA SER A 57 3.13 2.56 0.16
C SER A 57 3.68 1.26 0.75
N GLY A 58 4.74 1.39 1.54
CA GLY A 58 5.43 0.26 2.15
C GLY A 58 6.48 0.75 3.14
N ILE A 59 7.65 0.11 3.12
CA ILE A 59 8.80 0.47 3.94
C ILE A 59 9.83 1.09 3.00
N ALA A 60 10.15 2.37 3.22
CA ALA A 60 11.17 3.07 2.45
C ALA A 60 12.51 2.87 3.14
N LYS A 61 13.39 2.11 2.50
CA LYS A 61 14.74 1.82 2.98
C LYS A 61 15.75 2.12 1.88
N ASP A 62 16.78 2.86 2.24
CA ASP A 62 17.99 3.05 1.44
C ASP A 62 19.24 2.82 2.30
N SER A 63 20.42 3.15 1.77
CA SER A 63 21.69 2.91 2.44
C SER A 63 21.89 3.67 3.75
N GLU A 64 21.13 4.73 4.00
CA GLU A 64 21.36 5.62 5.15
C GLU A 64 20.14 5.75 6.07
N ILE A 65 18.93 5.59 5.53
CA ILE A 65 17.68 5.89 6.23
C ILE A 65 16.65 4.77 6.02
N ILE A 66 15.89 4.50 7.08
CA ILE A 66 14.65 3.73 7.02
C ILE A 66 13.49 4.59 7.52
N SER A 67 12.39 4.58 6.76
CA SER A 67 11.12 5.19 7.16
C SER A 67 9.96 4.24 6.84
N TYR A 68 8.81 4.50 7.45
CA TYR A 68 7.64 3.63 7.38
C TYR A 68 6.41 4.36 6.85
N PRO A 69 6.39 4.81 5.58
CA PRO A 69 5.25 5.49 4.99
C PRO A 69 3.92 4.73 5.16
N ILE A 70 3.96 3.40 5.12
CA ILE A 70 2.77 2.58 5.35
C ILE A 70 2.15 2.79 6.74
N ILE A 71 2.98 2.99 7.78
CA ILE A 71 2.53 3.20 9.15
C ILE A 71 1.93 4.61 9.26
N GLU A 72 2.69 5.61 8.79
CA GLU A 72 2.32 7.03 8.86
C GLU A 72 0.99 7.27 8.14
N LEU A 73 0.92 6.87 6.86
CA LEU A 73 -0.28 7.02 6.04
C LEU A 73 -1.48 6.28 6.63
N THR A 74 -1.30 5.02 7.03
CA THR A 74 -2.42 4.24 7.57
C THR A 74 -2.98 4.89 8.85
N LYS A 75 -2.12 5.28 9.80
CA LYS A 75 -2.56 5.89 11.06
C LYS A 75 -3.23 7.24 10.84
N GLU A 76 -2.72 8.05 9.90
CA GLU A 76 -3.31 9.34 9.56
C GLU A 76 -4.73 9.18 9.00
N ILE A 77 -4.89 8.33 7.98
CA ILE A 77 -6.18 8.11 7.31
C ILE A 77 -7.18 7.41 8.23
N GLN A 78 -6.73 6.45 9.04
CA GLN A 78 -7.59 5.82 10.06
C GLN A 78 -8.13 6.84 11.05
N LYS A 79 -7.30 7.78 11.50
CA LYS A 79 -7.72 8.86 12.38
C LYS A 79 -8.66 9.85 11.67
N GLN A 80 -8.32 10.26 10.46
CA GLN A 80 -9.05 11.25 9.68
C GLN A 80 -10.48 10.80 9.35
N PHE A 81 -10.63 9.56 8.88
CA PHE A 81 -11.92 9.02 8.42
C PHE A 81 -12.56 8.02 9.40
N GLN A 82 -12.01 7.87 10.61
CA GLN A 82 -12.45 6.89 11.61
C GLN A 82 -12.50 5.46 11.03
N LEU A 83 -11.55 5.14 10.15
CA LEU A 83 -11.46 3.84 9.49
C LEU A 83 -11.04 2.78 10.51
N SER A 84 -11.64 1.60 10.45
CA SER A 84 -11.31 0.49 11.36
C SER A 84 -9.88 -0.02 11.13
N MET A 85 -9.28 -0.57 12.19
CA MET A 85 -7.89 -1.04 12.19
C MET A 85 -7.61 -2.19 11.23
N ASP A 86 -8.64 -2.87 10.72
CA ASP A 86 -8.54 -3.94 9.71
C ASP A 86 -8.34 -3.41 8.29
N TRP A 87 -8.18 -2.10 8.11
CA TRP A 87 -7.82 -1.48 6.84
C TRP A 87 -6.44 -0.88 6.87
N ILE A 88 -5.60 -1.34 5.93
CA ILE A 88 -4.30 -0.75 5.63
C ILE A 88 -4.44 0.14 4.39
N VAL A 89 -3.76 1.28 4.37
CA VAL A 89 -3.84 2.23 3.26
C VAL A 89 -2.59 2.07 2.40
N LEU A 90 -2.77 1.54 1.19
CA LEU A 90 -1.67 1.32 0.25
C LEU A 90 -1.34 2.59 -0.54
N SER A 91 -2.33 3.44 -0.79
CA SER A 91 -2.13 4.68 -1.55
C SER A 91 -3.18 5.70 -1.18
N TYR A 92 -2.80 6.97 -1.27
CA TYR A 92 -3.71 8.10 -1.13
C TYR A 92 -3.35 9.18 -2.15
N GLU A 93 -4.22 9.37 -3.12
CA GLU A 93 -4.21 10.54 -3.98
C GLU A 93 -4.93 11.66 -3.23
N VAL A 94 -4.17 12.67 -2.81
CA VAL A 94 -4.58 13.63 -1.79
C VAL A 94 -5.85 14.37 -2.22
N GLY A 95 -6.92 14.16 -1.47
CA GLY A 95 -8.22 14.79 -1.71
C GLY A 95 -9.05 14.11 -2.80
N GLU A 96 -8.57 13.01 -3.38
CA GLU A 96 -9.25 12.34 -4.51
C GLU A 96 -9.61 10.89 -4.21
N TYR A 97 -8.63 10.03 -3.90
CA TYR A 97 -8.88 8.59 -3.86
C TYR A 97 -7.96 7.80 -2.94
N LEU A 98 -8.51 6.79 -2.27
CA LEU A 98 -7.79 5.86 -1.40
C LEU A 98 -7.75 4.47 -2.02
N ILE A 99 -6.58 3.82 -1.95
CA ILE A 99 -6.44 2.38 -2.16
C ILE A 99 -6.23 1.70 -0.82
N LEU A 100 -7.12 0.76 -0.50
CA LEU A 100 -7.24 0.14 0.80
C LEU A 100 -7.04 -1.37 0.70
N TYR A 101 -6.35 -1.94 1.67
CA TYR A 101 -6.14 -3.37 1.81
C TYR A 101 -6.87 -3.89 3.05
N LYS A 102 -7.91 -4.72 2.83
CA LYS A 102 -8.71 -5.28 3.93
C LYS A 102 -8.02 -6.48 4.56
N ILE A 103 -7.55 -6.35 5.79
CA ILE A 103 -6.84 -7.40 6.50
C ILE A 103 -7.56 -7.67 7.84
N PRO A 104 -8.35 -8.74 7.96
CA PRO A 104 -8.93 -9.14 9.23
C PRO A 104 -7.88 -9.28 10.34
N VAL A 105 -8.10 -8.61 11.47
CA VAL A 105 -7.22 -8.68 12.65
C VAL A 105 -7.09 -10.12 13.15
N GLY A 106 -5.84 -10.54 13.45
CA GLY A 106 -5.53 -11.82 14.09
C GLY A 106 -5.37 -13.03 13.15
N ASN A 107 -5.40 -12.83 11.83
CA ASN A 107 -5.25 -13.93 10.86
C ASN A 107 -3.95 -13.84 10.06
N ASN A 108 -3.19 -14.94 10.00
CA ASN A 108 -2.09 -15.13 9.06
C ASN A 108 -2.64 -15.47 7.68
N LEU A 109 -3.00 -14.44 6.90
CA LEU A 109 -3.57 -14.61 5.58
C LEU A 109 -2.48 -14.80 4.51
N LYS A 110 -2.77 -15.62 3.51
CA LYS A 110 -1.94 -15.68 2.31
C LYS A 110 -2.05 -14.38 1.50
N ASP A 111 -3.27 -13.86 1.39
CA ASP A 111 -3.63 -12.70 0.59
C ASP A 111 -5.01 -12.19 1.04
N SER A 112 -5.42 -11.03 0.55
CA SER A 112 -6.79 -10.53 0.70
C SER A 112 -7.16 -9.56 -0.44
N SER A 113 -8.41 -9.11 -0.43
CA SER A 113 -8.95 -8.19 -1.44
C SER A 113 -8.47 -6.74 -1.27
N ILE A 114 -8.34 -6.05 -2.39
CA ILE A 114 -8.06 -4.61 -2.48
C ILE A 114 -9.36 -3.86 -2.76
N TRP A 115 -9.51 -2.73 -2.10
CA TRP A 115 -10.67 -1.87 -2.13
C TRP A 115 -10.25 -0.45 -2.45
N GLY A 116 -11.18 0.38 -2.87
CA GLY A 116 -10.96 1.80 -3.00
C GLY A 116 -12.15 2.62 -2.54
N ALA A 117 -11.88 3.89 -2.26
CA ALA A 117 -12.87 4.82 -1.78
C ALA A 117 -12.53 6.24 -2.24
N ASP A 118 -13.53 6.95 -2.74
CA ASP A 118 -13.38 8.35 -3.13
C ASP A 118 -13.27 9.22 -1.89
N VAL A 119 -12.41 10.22 -1.96
CA VAL A 119 -12.32 11.28 -0.96
C VAL A 119 -12.94 12.54 -1.55
N TYR A 120 -13.75 13.22 -0.76
CA TYR A 120 -14.38 14.46 -1.17
C TYR A 120 -14.51 15.40 0.03
N TRP A 121 -14.67 16.69 -0.26
CA TRP A 121 -14.74 17.73 0.76
C TRP A 121 -16.15 18.27 0.84
N GLU A 122 -16.68 18.32 2.06
CA GLU A 122 -17.87 19.11 2.39
C GLU A 122 -17.42 20.22 3.33
N ASP A 123 -17.51 21.47 2.83
CA ASP A 123 -16.84 22.63 3.40
C ASP A 123 -15.31 22.37 3.56
N ASP A 124 -14.80 22.42 4.79
CA ASP A 124 -13.40 22.12 5.14
C ASP A 124 -13.22 20.74 5.81
N THR A 125 -14.24 19.88 5.74
CA THR A 125 -14.20 18.54 6.33
C THR A 125 -14.01 17.49 5.23
N PRO A 126 -12.96 16.66 5.31
CA PRO A 126 -12.76 15.57 4.37
C PRO A 126 -13.67 14.38 4.72
N HIS A 127 -14.33 13.84 3.72
CA HIS A 127 -15.18 12.66 3.79
C HIS A 127 -14.66 11.58 2.84
N MET A 128 -15.01 10.33 3.14
CA MET A 128 -14.69 9.18 2.31
C MET A 128 -15.97 8.44 1.94
N SER A 129 -16.10 8.04 0.68
CA SER A 129 -17.20 7.18 0.23
C SER A 129 -17.09 5.78 0.86
N LYS A 130 -18.15 4.99 0.77
CA LYS A 130 -18.11 3.60 1.26
C LYS A 130 -17.09 2.82 0.41
N PRO A 131 -16.13 2.09 1.01
CA PRO A 131 -15.18 1.30 0.23
C PRO A 131 -15.88 0.31 -0.69
N VAL A 132 -15.41 0.26 -1.94
CA VAL A 132 -15.85 -0.68 -2.97
C VAL A 132 -14.69 -1.61 -3.32
N LYS A 133 -14.97 -2.90 -3.47
CA LYS A 133 -13.95 -3.89 -3.83
C LYS A 133 -13.50 -3.65 -5.27
N LEU A 134 -12.20 -3.54 -5.47
CA LEU A 134 -11.59 -3.34 -6.79
C LEU A 134 -10.96 -4.63 -7.32
N TYR A 135 -10.18 -5.31 -6.47
CA TYR A 135 -9.41 -6.48 -6.86
C TYR A 135 -9.53 -7.62 -5.84
N ASP A 136 -9.41 -8.85 -6.33
CA ASP A 136 -9.47 -10.06 -5.50
C ASP A 136 -8.17 -10.32 -4.72
N SER A 137 -7.04 -9.77 -5.20
CA SER A 137 -5.71 -10.01 -4.64
C SER A 137 -4.80 -8.78 -4.72
N PHE A 138 -3.75 -8.76 -3.89
CA PHE A 138 -2.70 -7.75 -4.01
C PHE A 138 -1.96 -7.84 -5.36
N MET A 139 -1.76 -9.04 -5.90
CA MET A 139 -1.10 -9.24 -7.18
C MET A 139 -1.92 -8.69 -8.35
N ASP A 140 -3.25 -8.81 -8.31
CA ASP A 140 -4.10 -8.23 -9.37
C ASP A 140 -4.03 -6.70 -9.34
N TYR A 141 -4.05 -6.09 -8.15
CA TYR A 141 -3.79 -4.66 -8.00
C TYR A 141 -2.39 -4.28 -8.51
N PHE A 142 -1.35 -5.02 -8.13
CA PHE A 142 0.02 -4.75 -8.57
C PHE A 142 0.14 -4.80 -10.11
N LYS A 143 -0.51 -5.76 -10.77
CA LYS A 143 -0.53 -5.81 -12.25
C LYS A 143 -1.22 -4.62 -12.89
N GLU A 144 -2.29 -4.10 -12.29
CA GLU A 144 -2.90 -2.86 -12.78
C GLU A 144 -1.97 -1.66 -12.54
N PHE A 145 -1.27 -1.61 -11.41
CA PHE A 145 -0.24 -0.60 -11.15
C PHE A 145 0.88 -0.63 -12.21
N LEU A 146 1.28 -1.82 -12.70
CA LEU A 146 2.25 -1.93 -13.78
C LEU A 146 1.80 -1.33 -15.11
N LYS A 147 0.48 -1.25 -15.36
CA LYS A 147 -0.05 -0.73 -16.63
C LYS A 147 0.06 0.78 -16.75
N TYR A 148 0.19 1.52 -15.65
CA TYR A 148 0.40 2.98 -15.71
C TYR A 148 1.66 3.32 -16.53
N SER A 149 2.72 2.50 -16.42
CA SER A 149 3.92 2.63 -17.27
C SER A 149 3.69 2.41 -18.76
N GLU A 150 2.61 1.75 -19.14
CA GLU A 150 2.31 1.39 -20.53
C GLU A 150 1.40 2.43 -21.21
N THR A 151 0.83 3.37 -20.45
CA THR A 151 -0.10 4.39 -20.94
C THR A 151 0.52 5.76 -21.22
N GLU A 152 1.74 6.02 -20.75
CA GLU A 152 2.46 7.29 -20.98
C GLU A 152 3.70 7.17 -21.90
N SER A 153 3.71 6.18 -22.81
CA SER A 153 4.77 6.04 -23.84
C SER A 153 4.50 6.79 -25.13
#